data_AF-A0A453RMP4-F1
#
_entry.id   AF-A0A453RMP4-F1
#
_cell.length_a   1.000
_cell.length_b   1.000
_cell.length_c   1.000
_cell.angle_alpha   90.00
_cell.angle_beta   90.00
_cell.angle_gamma   90.00
#
_symmetry.space_group_name_H-M   'P 1'
#
loop_
_entity.id
_entity.type
_entity.pdbx_description
1 polymer ?
#
loop_
_entity_poly.entity_id
_entity_poly.type
_entity_poly.pdbx_seq_one_letter_code
_entity_poly.pdbx_strand_id
1 'polypeptide(L)'
;AFYENMVKVARCVTYNKVVGIFGFSQEDHIRKISFPPVQAVPSFPSSFPHLFSGMEQLRCLIPCAIDQDPYFRMTRDVAPRIGCQKPSLTESRFFPALQGGEHENVS
;
A
#
# COMPACT_ATOMS: atom_id res chain seq x y z
N ALA A 1 3.15 3.32 18.02
CA ALA A 1 2.63 2.23 17.16
C ALA A 1 2.52 2.61 15.67
N PHE A 2 1.48 3.34 15.23
CA PHE A 2 1.27 3.65 13.79
C PHE A 2 2.49 4.31 13.12
N TYR A 3 3.00 5.40 13.72
CA TYR A 3 4.18 6.10 13.21
C TYR A 3 5.45 5.24 13.21
N GLU A 4 5.63 4.38 14.21
CA GLU A 4 6.79 3.46 14.26
C GLU A 4 6.76 2.48 13.08
N ASN A 5 5.60 1.91 12.76
CA ASN A 5 5.44 1.07 11.58
C ASN A 5 5.68 1.86 10.29
N MET A 6 5.29 3.13 10.24
CA MET A 6 5.53 3.99 9.08
C MET A 6 7.03 4.15 8.84
N VAL A 7 7.80 4.40 9.91
CA VAL A 7 9.26 4.48 9.85
C VAL A 7 9.88 3.13 9.45
N LYS A 8 9.39 1.99 9.99
CA LYS A 8 9.86 0.65 9.61
C LYS A 8 9.64 0.36 8.11
N VAL A 9 8.46 0.69 7.59
CA VAL A 9 8.14 0.53 6.16
C VAL A 9 8.99 1.47 5.31
N ALA A 10 9.07 2.75 5.68
CA ALA A 10 9.86 3.75 4.94
C ALA A 10 11.34 3.34 4.82
N ARG A 11 11.93 2.77 5.87
CA ARG A 11 13.31 2.22 5.83
C ARG A 11 13.50 1.07 4.84
N CYS A 12 12.42 0.40 4.44
CA CYS A 12 12.45 -0.73 3.50
C CYS A 12 12.24 -0.31 2.03
N VAL A 13 11.82 0.93 1.79
CA VAL A 13 11.43 1.45 0.47
C VAL A 13 12.40 2.55 0.06
N THR A 14 13.18 2.30 -1.00
CA THR A 14 14.13 3.29 -1.53
C THR A 14 13.43 4.27 -2.47
N TYR A 15 14.05 5.43 -2.71
CA TYR A 15 13.56 6.39 -3.68
C TYR A 15 13.36 5.77 -5.08
N ASN A 16 14.34 5.00 -5.57
CA ASN A 16 14.23 4.32 -6.87
C ASN A 16 13.02 3.36 -6.95
N LYS A 17 12.62 2.75 -5.83
CA LYS A 17 11.41 1.91 -5.80
C LYS A 17 10.15 2.73 -5.97
N VAL A 18 10.02 3.87 -5.28
CA VAL A 18 8.81 4.70 -5.42
C VAL A 18 8.72 5.37 -6.79
N VAL A 19 9.87 5.69 -7.42
CA VAL A 19 9.91 6.12 -8.83
C VAL A 19 9.38 5.01 -9.73
N GLY A 20 9.87 3.77 -9.58
CA GLY A 20 9.45 2.64 -10.41
C GLY A 20 7.99 2.21 -10.21
N ILE A 21 7.44 2.35 -8.99
CA ILE A 21 6.08 1.90 -8.66
C ILE A 21 5.03 2.99 -8.93
N PHE A 22 5.34 4.24 -8.59
CA PHE A 22 4.36 5.34 -8.60
C PHE A 22 4.68 6.45 -9.60
N GLY A 23 5.80 6.36 -10.34
CA GLY A 23 6.18 7.36 -11.33
C GLY A 23 6.55 8.73 -10.73
N PHE A 24 7.01 8.76 -9.48
CA PHE A 24 7.45 10.01 -8.84
C PHE A 24 8.73 10.56 -9.48
N SER A 25 8.93 11.87 -9.37
CA SER A 25 10.12 12.57 -9.85
C SER A 25 10.86 13.26 -8.71
N GLN A 26 12.03 13.84 -8.99
CA GLN A 26 12.81 14.59 -7.99
C GLN A 26 12.22 15.98 -7.70
N GLU A 27 11.33 16.45 -8.59
CA GLU A 27 10.59 17.70 -8.42
C GLU A 27 9.34 17.53 -7.53
N ASP A 28 8.95 16.27 -7.27
CA ASP A 28 7.82 15.99 -6.40
C ASP A 28 8.11 16.35 -4.95
N HIS A 29 7.13 16.95 -4.28
CA HIS A 29 7.26 17.27 -2.86
C HIS A 29 7.57 16.03 -2.01
N ILE A 30 8.44 16.19 -1.02
CA ILE A 30 8.86 15.12 -0.09
C ILE A 30 7.69 14.35 0.53
N ARG A 31 6.55 15.04 0.77
CA ARG A 31 5.32 14.43 1.29
C ARG A 31 4.74 13.38 0.33
N LYS A 32 4.74 13.65 -0.98
CA LYS A 32 4.24 12.72 -2.01
C LYS A 32 5.13 11.47 -2.05
N ILE A 33 6.44 11.67 -2.05
CA ILE A 33 7.45 10.60 -2.01
C ILE A 33 7.33 9.74 -0.74
N SER A 34 7.03 10.37 0.40
CA SER A 34 6.94 9.70 1.71
C SER A 34 5.54 9.20 2.07
N PHE A 35 4.55 9.35 1.18
CA PHE A 35 3.18 8.93 1.43
C PHE A 35 2.95 7.41 1.34
N PRO A 36 3.60 6.62 0.44
CA PRO A 36 3.33 5.19 0.35
C PRO A 36 3.42 4.40 1.66
N PRO A 37 4.40 4.66 2.56
CA PRO A 37 4.39 4.07 3.91
C PRO A 37 3.15 4.38 4.74
N VAL A 38 2.57 5.58 4.62
CA VAL A 38 1.33 5.97 5.33
C VAL A 38 0.16 5.08 4.91
N GLN A 39 0.06 4.78 3.61
CA GLN A 39 -0.99 3.89 3.07
C GLN A 39 -0.72 2.41 3.34
N ALA A 40 0.54 2.02 3.50
CA ALA A 40 0.92 0.64 3.77
C ALA A 40 0.57 0.19 5.20
N VAL A 41 0.88 1.02 6.21
CA VAL A 41 0.85 0.59 7.62
C VAL A 41 -0.53 0.23 8.21
N PRO A 42 -1.68 0.71 7.70
CA PRO A 42 -2.97 0.19 8.10
C PRO A 42 -3.15 -1.32 7.81
N SER A 43 -2.34 -1.89 6.92
CA SER A 43 -2.35 -3.33 6.61
C SER A 43 -1.83 -4.20 7.76
N PHE A 44 -1.23 -3.60 8.80
CA PHE A 44 -0.58 -4.31 9.91
C PHE A 44 -1.32 -4.05 11.24
N PRO A 45 -1.78 -5.10 11.94
CA PRO A 45 -2.51 -4.95 13.21
C PRO A 45 -1.74 -4.17 14.29
N SER A 46 -0.41 -4.29 14.28
CA SER A 46 0.49 -3.58 15.20
C SER A 46 0.42 -2.04 15.05
N SER A 47 -0.16 -1.52 13.98
CA SER A 47 -0.44 -0.09 13.83
C SER A 47 -1.60 0.38 14.72
N PHE A 48 -2.49 -0.53 15.15
CA PHE A 48 -3.68 -0.27 15.95
C PHE A 48 -3.74 -1.15 17.22
N PRO A 49 -2.78 -1.03 18.16
CA PRO A 49 -2.72 -1.89 19.34
C PRO A 49 -3.95 -1.76 20.26
N HIS A 50 -4.67 -0.64 20.21
CA HIS A 50 -5.91 -0.45 20.96
C HIS A 50 -7.08 -1.30 20.43
N LEU A 51 -6.99 -1.79 19.18
CA LEU A 51 -7.97 -2.70 18.57
C LEU A 51 -7.50 -4.15 18.57
N PHE A 52 -6.19 -4.37 18.41
CA PHE A 52 -5.61 -5.69 18.12
C PHE A 52 -4.48 -6.08 19.08
N SER A 53 -4.58 -5.69 20.35
CA SER A 53 -3.57 -6.04 21.38
C SER A 53 -3.36 -7.56 21.45
N GLY A 54 -2.10 -8.00 21.38
CA GLY A 54 -1.72 -9.42 21.36
C GLY A 54 -1.99 -10.16 20.04
N MET A 55 -2.52 -9.49 19.00
CA MET A 55 -2.88 -10.10 17.71
C MET A 55 -1.92 -9.66 16.58
N GLU A 56 -0.62 -9.70 16.82
CA GLU A 56 0.39 -9.18 15.89
C GLU A 56 0.42 -9.90 14.52
N GLN A 57 -0.07 -11.14 14.47
CA GLN A 57 -0.10 -11.99 13.26
C GLN A 57 -1.49 -12.05 12.61
N LEU A 58 -2.43 -11.17 13.00
CA LEU A 58 -3.75 -11.10 12.39
C LEU A 58 -3.62 -10.73 10.89
N ARG A 59 -4.33 -11.49 10.03
CA ARG A 59 -4.32 -11.28 8.57
C ARG A 59 -5.22 -10.09 8.20
N CYS A 60 -4.78 -9.30 7.21
CA CYS A 60 -5.52 -8.17 6.67
C CYS A 60 -6.06 -8.50 5.26
N LEU A 61 -7.35 -8.21 5.03
CA LEU A 61 -7.98 -8.21 3.70
C LEU A 61 -8.31 -6.77 3.32
N ILE A 62 -7.91 -6.37 2.12
CA ILE A 62 -8.07 -5.01 1.61
C ILE A 62 -8.99 -5.04 0.38
N PRO A 63 -10.26 -4.62 0.50
CA PRO A 63 -11.09 -4.36 -0.66
C PRO A 63 -10.73 -2.98 -1.25
N CYS A 64 -10.33 -2.95 -2.52
CA CYS A 64 -9.96 -1.70 -3.20
C CYS A 64 -10.21 -1.79 -4.70
N ALA A 65 -10.22 -0.66 -5.41
CA ALA A 65 -10.13 -0.67 -6.86
C ALA A 65 -8.69 -0.99 -7.34
N ILE A 66 -8.56 -1.45 -8.58
CA ILE A 66 -7.28 -1.94 -9.14
C ILE A 66 -6.17 -0.87 -9.23
N ASP A 67 -6.50 0.42 -9.26
CA ASP A 67 -5.53 1.53 -9.20
C ASP A 67 -4.76 1.60 -7.88
N GLN A 68 -5.24 0.94 -6.82
CA GLN A 68 -4.58 0.93 -5.51
C GLN A 68 -3.55 -0.21 -5.36
N ASP A 69 -3.52 -1.18 -6.28
CA ASP A 69 -2.58 -2.31 -6.26
C ASP A 69 -1.11 -1.88 -6.08
N PRO A 70 -0.59 -0.81 -6.72
CA PRO A 70 0.81 -0.39 -6.54
C PRO A 70 1.20 -0.18 -5.07
N TYR A 71 0.32 0.37 -4.24
CA TYR A 71 0.57 0.56 -2.81
C TYR A 71 0.66 -0.77 -2.06
N PHE A 72 -0.25 -1.69 -2.33
CA PHE A 72 -0.33 -2.93 -1.57
C PHE A 72 0.61 -4.01 -2.10
N ARG A 73 0.99 -3.96 -3.37
CA ARG A 73 2.11 -4.70 -3.94
C ARG A 73 3.41 -4.33 -3.22
N MET A 74 3.71 -3.03 -3.11
CA MET A 74 4.85 -2.55 -2.30
C MET A 74 4.74 -3.02 -0.84
N THR A 75 3.55 -2.97 -0.26
CA THR A 75 3.30 -3.39 1.13
C THR A 75 3.60 -4.88 1.33
N ARG A 76 3.20 -5.74 0.39
CA ARG A 76 3.46 -7.20 0.41
C ARG A 76 4.95 -7.52 0.31
N ASP A 77 5.73 -6.73 -0.42
CA ASP A 77 7.18 -6.88 -0.52
C ASP A 77 7.90 -6.49 0.78
N VAL A 78 7.35 -5.52 1.51
CA VAL A 78 7.92 -5.03 2.77
C VAL A 78 7.53 -5.89 3.97
N ALA A 79 6.28 -6.40 4.02
CA ALA A 79 5.73 -7.14 5.15
C ALA A 79 6.67 -8.21 5.75
N PRO A 80 7.27 -9.15 4.98
CA PRO A 80 8.15 -10.17 5.55
C PRO A 80 9.44 -9.59 6.14
N ARG A 81 9.91 -8.43 5.67
CA ARG A 81 11.13 -7.78 6.17
C ARG A 81 10.93 -7.12 7.53
N ILE A 82 9.69 -6.87 7.92
CA ILE A 82 9.30 -6.27 9.20
C ILE A 82 8.56 -7.25 10.12
N GLY A 83 8.54 -8.54 9.77
CA GLY A 83 7.92 -9.60 10.58
C GLY A 83 6.39 -9.60 10.58
N CYS A 84 5.75 -8.97 9.59
CA CYS A 84 4.29 -8.89 9.48
C CYS A 84 3.74 -9.83 8.40
N GLN A 85 2.46 -10.18 8.53
CA GLN A 85 1.75 -10.95 7.50
C GLN A 85 1.50 -10.09 6.25
N LYS A 86 1.62 -10.71 5.07
CA LYS A 86 1.29 -10.06 3.80
C LYS A 86 -0.22 -9.78 3.74
N PRO A 87 -0.68 -8.57 3.39
CA PRO A 87 -2.09 -8.33 3.16
C PRO A 87 -2.57 -9.11 1.92
N SER A 88 -3.86 -9.47 1.95
CA SER A 88 -4.60 -10.02 0.82
C SER A 88 -5.48 -8.93 0.21
N LEU A 89 -5.71 -8.97 -1.09
CA LEU A 89 -6.53 -7.99 -1.80
C LEU A 89 -7.78 -8.65 -2.38
N THR A 90 -8.84 -7.88 -2.51
CA THR A 90 -9.98 -8.18 -3.39
C THR A 90 -10.24 -6.92 -4.21
N GLU A 91 -10.04 -7.02 -5.51
CA GLU A 91 -9.98 -5.85 -6.40
C GLU A 91 -11.30 -5.65 -7.15
N SER A 92 -11.82 -4.43 -7.14
CA SER A 92 -12.95 -4.02 -7.97
C SER A 92 -12.48 -3.41 -9.29
N ARG A 93 -13.28 -3.59 -10.34
CA ARG A 93 -13.13 -2.85 -11.61
C ARG A 93 -13.47 -1.38 -11.40
N PHE A 94 -12.99 -0.53 -12.30
CA PHE A 94 -13.39 0.88 -12.30
C PHE A 94 -14.86 1.03 -12.63
N PHE A 95 -15.50 1.99 -11.95
CA PHE A 95 -16.81 2.45 -12.39
C PHE A 95 -16.62 3.24 -13.70
N PRO A 96 -17.37 2.92 -14.77
CA PRO A 96 -17.20 3.58 -16.05
C PRO A 96 -17.55 5.07 -15.95
N ALA A 97 -16.86 5.90 -16.72
CA ALA A 97 -17.22 7.30 -16.89
C ALA A 97 -18.58 7.43 -17.59
N LEU A 98 -19.31 8.54 -17.35
CA LEU A 98 -20.63 8.77 -17.94
C LEU A 98 -20.61 8.78 -19.48
N GLN A 99 -19.48 9.17 -20.08
CA GLN A 99 -19.27 9.17 -21.53
C GLN A 99 -19.03 7.77 -22.12
N GLY A 100 -18.89 6.72 -21.29
CA GLY A 100 -18.43 5.40 -21.71
C GLY A 100 -16.91 5.32 -21.82
N GLY A 101 -16.32 4.18 -21.44
CA GLY A 101 -14.89 3.95 -21.58
C GLY A 101 -14.57 3.35 -22.95
N GLU A 102 -13.85 4.08 -23.81
CA GLU A 102 -13.19 3.48 -24.97
C GLU A 102 -11.99 2.64 -24.47
N HIS A 103 -11.91 1.40 -24.97
CA HIS A 103 -10.88 0.35 -24.73
C HIS A 103 -11.07 -0.63 -23.56
N GLU A 104 -11.97 -1.61 -23.74
CA GLU A 104 -11.71 -3.00 -23.32
C GLU A 104 -11.05 -3.76 -24.50
N ASN A 105 -9.73 -3.63 -24.66
CA ASN A 105 -8.97 -4.65 -25.39
C ASN A 105 -8.49 -5.67 -24.36
N VAL A 106 -9.33 -6.69 -24.14
CA VAL A 106 -8.96 -7.91 -23.45
C VAL A 106 -8.02 -8.69 -24.37
N SER A 107 -6.78 -8.89 -23.93
CA SER A 107 -5.84 -9.91 -24.42
C SER A 107 -5.31 -10.70 -23.24
#